data_AF-M8BNV2-F1
#
_entry.id   AF-M8BNV2-F1
#
_cell.length_a   1.000
_cell.length_b   1.000
_cell.length_c   1.000
_cell.angle_alpha   90.00
_cell.angle_beta   90.00
_cell.angle_gamma   90.00
#
_symmetry.space_group_name_H-M   'P 1'
#
loop_
_entity.id
_entity.type
_entity.pdbx_description
1 polymer ?
#
loop_
_entity_poly.entity_id
_entity_poly.type
_entity_poly.pdbx_seq_one_letter_code
_entity_poly.pdbx_strand_id
1 'polypeptide(L)'
;MVPVLECADINHREGGRYYWVFNVNLRDERFEVLDSSRKLENIEMMNTASTIAGAVRQLCRKHYPKYNIKHFQIIDIDVPKQLGNCTSCPT
;
A
#
# COMPACT_ATOMS: atom_id res chain seq x y z
N MET A 1 -8.08 -9.58 0.33
CA MET A 1 -6.82 -8.90 0.64
C MET A 1 -5.77 -9.41 -0.32
N VAL A 2 -5.17 -8.54 -1.14
CA VAL A 2 -4.01 -8.89 -1.96
C VAL A 2 -2.85 -8.08 -1.38
N PRO A 3 -1.95 -8.67 -0.58
CA PRO A 3 -0.81 -7.93 -0.08
C PRO A 3 0.14 -7.67 -1.24
N VAL A 4 0.38 -6.40 -1.55
CA VAL A 4 1.50 -5.99 -2.40
C VAL A 4 2.71 -5.85 -1.47
N LEU A 5 3.75 -6.65 -1.71
CA LEU A 5 5.04 -6.53 -1.02
C LEU A 5 5.98 -5.73 -1.91
N GLU A 6 6.32 -4.51 -1.50
CA GLU A 6 7.31 -3.68 -2.19
C GLU A 6 8.52 -3.45 -1.29
N CYS A 7 9.72 -3.73 -1.81
CA CYS A 7 11.00 -3.50 -1.15
C CYS A 7 11.43 -2.04 -1.35
N ALA A 8 11.40 -1.23 -0.28
CA ALA A 8 11.67 0.21 -0.40
C ALA A 8 13.14 0.59 -0.63
N ASP A 9 14.11 -0.30 -0.38
CA ASP A 9 15.53 0.00 -0.63
C ASP A 9 16.27 -1.21 -1.22
N ILE A 10 16.66 -1.11 -2.49
CA ILE A 10 17.40 -2.15 -3.21
C ILE A 10 18.90 -2.12 -2.86
N ASN A 11 19.38 -1.03 -2.26
CA ASN A 11 20.79 -0.77 -2.01
C ASN A 11 21.20 -0.99 -0.54
N HIS A 12 20.24 -1.04 0.40
CA HIS A 12 20.50 -1.43 1.80
C HIS A 12 20.64 -2.95 1.94
N ARG A 13 21.85 -3.46 1.67
CA ARG A 13 22.19 -4.88 1.90
C ARG A 13 22.29 -5.24 3.39
N GLU A 14 22.44 -4.28 4.29
CA GLU A 14 22.63 -4.52 5.73
C GLU A 14 21.39 -4.22 6.60
N GLY A 15 20.32 -3.68 6.01
CA GLY A 15 19.18 -3.12 6.73
C GLY A 15 17.82 -3.74 6.44
N GLY A 16 17.75 -5.04 6.15
CA GLY A 16 16.46 -5.75 5.96
C GLY A 16 15.63 -5.28 4.76
N ARG A 17 14.67 -6.11 4.32
CA ARG A 17 13.67 -5.68 3.33
C ARG A 17 12.55 -4.95 4.05
N TYR A 18 12.30 -3.71 3.63
CA TYR A 18 11.16 -2.94 4.10
C TYR A 18 9.91 -3.35 3.34
N TYR A 19 8.76 -3.50 4.02
CA TYR A 19 7.49 -3.83 3.40
C TYR A 19 6.38 -2.94 3.95
N TRP A 20 5.39 -2.69 3.10
CA TRP A 20 4.14 -2.01 3.44
C TRP A 20 2.98 -2.73 2.74
N VAL A 21 1.73 -2.45 3.12
CA VAL A 21 0.55 -3.15 2.58
C VAL A 21 -0.38 -2.14 1.91
N PHE A 22 -0.77 -2.47 0.68
CA PHE A 22 -1.88 -1.82 -0.02
C PHE A 22 -3.12 -2.71 0.03
N ASN A 23 -4.17 -2.29 0.72
CA ASN A 23 -5.42 -3.04 0.83
C ASN A 23 -6.56 -2.37 0.05
N VAL A 24 -7.39 -3.19 -0.59
CA VAL A 24 -8.63 -2.76 -1.24
C VAL A 24 -9.78 -3.14 -0.32
N ASN A 25 -10.26 -2.18 0.47
CA ASN A 25 -11.38 -2.38 1.36
C ASN A 25 -12.70 -2.10 0.63
N LEU A 26 -13.31 -3.16 0.11
CA LEU A 26 -14.58 -3.08 -0.60
C LEU A 26 -15.77 -2.77 0.31
N ARG A 27 -15.68 -3.10 1.61
CA ARG A 27 -16.76 -2.87 2.57
C ARG A 27 -16.91 -1.39 2.88
N ASP A 28 -15.78 -0.71 3.09
CA ASP A 28 -15.75 0.70 3.44
C ASP A 28 -15.36 1.61 2.27
N GLU A 29 -15.35 1.05 1.06
CA GLU A 29 -15.17 1.75 -0.21
C GLU A 29 -13.91 2.62 -0.32
N ARG A 30 -12.76 2.06 0.08
CA ARG A 30 -11.48 2.78 0.12
C ARG A 30 -10.27 1.90 -0.14
N PHE A 31 -9.19 2.54 -0.57
CA PHE A 31 -7.84 1.98 -0.59
C PHE A 31 -7.13 2.36 0.70
N GLU A 32 -6.48 1.39 1.32
CA GLU A 32 -5.82 1.56 2.60
C GLU A 32 -4.32 1.29 2.43
N VAL A 33 -3.50 2.25 2.86
CA VAL A 33 -2.05 2.11 2.95
C VAL A 33 -1.71 1.87 4.41
N LEU A 34 -1.02 0.75 4.66
CA LEU A 34 -0.53 0.38 5.97
C LEU A 34 0.99 0.32 5.88
N ASP A 35 1.67 1.32 6.46
CA ASP A 35 3.12 1.44 6.44
C ASP A 35 3.59 1.77 7.87
N SER A 36 4.53 0.97 8.40
CA SER A 36 4.95 1.04 9.80
C SER A 36 6.04 2.09 10.08
N SER A 37 6.49 2.84 9.07
CA SER A 37 7.50 3.89 9.24
C SER A 37 7.22 5.19 8.46
N ARG A 38 6.47 5.13 7.36
CA ARG A 38 6.08 6.25 6.52
C ARG A 38 4.56 6.46 6.57
N LYS A 39 4.14 7.65 6.14
CA LYS A 39 2.73 8.03 5.92
C LYS A 39 2.56 8.58 4.51
N LEU A 40 1.33 8.79 4.04
CA LEU A 40 1.04 9.35 2.71
C LEU A 40 1.55 10.78 2.50
N GLU A 41 1.96 11.51 3.54
CA GLU A 41 2.67 12.79 3.33
C GLU A 41 4.05 12.58 2.66
N ASN A 42 4.58 11.35 2.68
CA ASN A 42 5.73 10.98 1.85
C ASN A 42 5.31 10.91 0.38
N ILE A 43 5.89 11.79 -0.44
CA ILE A 43 5.49 11.98 -1.84
C ILE A 43 5.71 10.72 -2.71
N GLU A 44 6.76 9.95 -2.42
CA GLU A 44 7.06 8.71 -3.14
C GLU A 44 5.99 7.66 -2.82
N MET A 45 5.62 7.52 -1.54
CA MET A 45 4.53 6.64 -1.12
C MET A 45 3.20 7.03 -1.78
N MET A 46 2.84 8.31 -1.74
CA MET A 46 1.59 8.78 -2.37
C MET A 46 1.57 8.48 -3.87
N ASN A 47 2.67 8.69 -4.58
CA ASN A 47 2.80 8.41 -6.00
C ASN A 47 2.68 6.90 -6.30
N THR A 48 3.35 6.06 -5.52
CA THR A 48 3.27 4.60 -5.68
C THR A 48 1.86 4.09 -5.39
N ALA A 49 1.26 4.48 -4.26
CA ALA A 49 -0.11 4.10 -3.90
C ALA A 49 -1.13 4.57 -4.95
N SER A 50 -0.97 5.78 -5.48
CA SER A 50 -1.82 6.32 -6.55
C SER A 50 -1.71 5.52 -7.84
N THR A 51 -0.50 5.09 -8.20
CA THR A 51 -0.25 4.25 -9.37
C THR A 51 -0.92 2.88 -9.23
N ILE A 52 -0.76 2.24 -8.08
CA ILE A 52 -1.41 0.95 -7.77
C ILE A 52 -2.94 1.09 -7.80
N ALA A 53 -3.50 2.12 -7.15
CA ALA A 53 -4.94 2.39 -7.18
C ALA A 53 -5.46 2.58 -8.62
N GLY A 54 -4.71 3.30 -9.47
CA GLY A 54 -5.00 3.45 -10.88
C GLY A 54 -5.05 2.12 -11.62
N ALA A 55 -4.06 1.25 -11.42
CA ALA A 55 -4.01 -0.08 -12.02
C ALA A 55 -5.17 -0.97 -11.55
N VAL A 56 -5.46 -0.99 -10.25
CA VAL A 56 -6.60 -1.74 -9.67
C VAL A 56 -7.92 -1.27 -10.27
N ARG A 57 -8.14 0.04 -10.38
CA ARG A 57 -9.35 0.61 -11.04
C ARG A 57 -9.47 0.15 -12.49
N GLN A 58 -8.37 0.11 -13.24
CA GLN A 58 -8.39 -0.36 -14.63
C GLN A 58 -8.74 -1.86 -14.71
N LEU A 59 -8.15 -2.69 -13.84
CA LEU A 59 -8.44 -4.13 -13.77
C LEU A 59 -9.90 -4.37 -13.37
N CYS A 60 -10.41 -3.68 -12.35
CA CYS A 60 -11.81 -3.79 -11.94
C CYS A 60 -12.77 -3.36 -13.05
N ARG A 61 -12.50 -2.25 -13.76
CA ARG A 61 -13.33 -1.84 -14.89
C ARG A 61 -13.39 -2.91 -15.98
N LYS A 62 -12.28 -3.62 -16.23
CA LYS A 62 -12.19 -4.66 -17.25
C LYS A 62 -12.89 -5.95 -16.86
N HIS A 63 -12.67 -6.42 -15.63
CA HIS A 63 -13.08 -7.76 -15.19
C HIS A 63 -14.37 -7.77 -14.36
N TYR A 64 -14.74 -6.63 -13.77
CA TYR A 64 -15.88 -6.47 -12.87
C TYR A 64 -16.68 -5.20 -13.20
N PRO A 65 -17.18 -5.02 -14.44
CA PRO A 65 -17.75 -3.75 -14.92
C PRO A 65 -19.00 -3.27 -14.17
N LYS A 66 -19.69 -4.18 -13.44
CA LYS A 66 -20.83 -3.83 -12.58
C LYS A 66 -20.42 -3.20 -11.24
N TYR A 67 -19.15 -3.32 -10.86
CA TYR A 67 -18.60 -2.80 -9.62
C TYR A 67 -17.73 -1.58 -9.93
N ASN A 68 -18.17 -0.41 -9.49
CA ASN A 68 -17.44 0.84 -9.69
C ASN A 68 -16.64 1.17 -8.43
N ILE A 69 -15.32 1.18 -8.56
CA ILE A 69 -14.38 1.57 -7.49
C ILE A 69 -13.63 2.86 -7.81
N LYS A 70 -14.10 3.64 -8.79
CA LYS A 70 -13.43 4.90 -9.17
C LYS A 70 -13.42 5.92 -8.04
N HIS A 71 -14.46 5.95 -7.22
CA HIS A 71 -14.64 6.91 -6.12
C HIS A 71 -13.85 6.57 -4.87
N PHE A 72 -13.26 5.37 -4.79
CA PHE A 72 -12.50 4.93 -3.62
C PHE A 72 -11.32 5.88 -3.40
N GLN A 73 -11.22 6.43 -2.20
CA GLN A 73 -10.11 7.29 -1.79
C GLN A 73 -8.93 6.45 -1.28
N ILE A 74 -7.73 7.01 -1.31
CA ILE A 74 -6.55 6.40 -0.69
C ILE A 74 -6.39 7.04 0.68
N ILE A 75 -6.32 6.22 1.73
CA ILE A 75 -6.14 6.68 3.10
C ILE A 75 -4.98 5.95 3.77
N ASP A 76 -4.34 6.61 4.72
CA ASP A 76 -3.45 5.97 5.67
C ASP A 76 -4.28 5.28 6.75
N ILE A 77 -3.88 4.06 7.08
CA ILE A 77 -4.33 3.39 8.29
C ILE A 77 -3.16 3.39 9.26
N ASP A 78 -3.36 4.03 10.41
CA ASP A 78 -2.37 4.01 11.47
C ASP A 78 -2.16 2.57 11.95
N VAL A 79 -0.91 2.11 11.89
CA VAL A 79 -0.46 0.81 12.38
C VAL A 79 0.61 1.00 13.45
N PRO A 80 0.87 0.00 14.32
CA PRO A 80 1.97 0.07 15.26
C PRO A 80 3.28 0.39 14.56
N LYS A 81 3.96 1.46 15.01
CA LYS A 81 5.25 1.86 14.44
C LYS A 81 6.30 0.82 14.76
N GLN A 82 7.16 0.55 13.79
CA GLN A 82 8.32 -0.30 13.99
C GLN A 82 9.28 0.39 14.98
N LEU A 83 9.62 -0.31 16.07
CA LEU A 83 10.60 0.13 17.07
C LEU A 83 11.88 -0.71 16.92
N GLY A 84 13.00 -0.10 16.53
CA GLY A 84 14.33 -0.76 16.43
C GLY A 84 14.76 -1.18 15.02
N ASN A 85 15.97 -1.74 14.89
CA ASN A 85 16.62 -2.11 13.61
C ASN A 85 15.82 -3.18 12.83
N CYS A 86 15.12 -2.74 11.78
CA CYS A 86 14.79 -3.39 10.51
C CYS A 86 14.66 -4.93 10.45
N THR A 87 13.92 -5.57 11.36
CA THR A 87 13.70 -7.04 11.31
C THR A 87 12.26 -7.48 11.57
N SER A 88 11.33 -6.56 11.82
CA SER A 88 9.96 -6.92 12.21
C SER A 88 8.92 -6.92 11.08
N CYS A 89 9.32 -6.60 9.85
CA CYS A 89 8.44 -6.79 8.68
C CYS A 89 8.52 -8.27 8.25
N PRO A 90 7.40 -8.92 7.86
CA PRO A 90 7.43 -10.31 7.42
C PRO A 90 8.40 -10.48 6.25
N THR A 91 9.40 -11.35 6.40
CA THR A 91 10.32 -11.76 5.33
C THR A 91 9.60 -12.53 4.24
#